data_AF-A0A3D2J4Q8-F1
#
_entry.id   AF-A0A3D2J4Q8-F1
#
_cell.length_a   1.000
_cell.length_b   1.000
_cell.length_c   1.000
_cell.angle_alpha   90.00
_cell.angle_beta   90.00
_cell.angle_gamma   90.00
#
_symmetry.space_group_name_H-M   'P 1'
#
loop_
_entity.id
_entity.type
_entity.pdbx_description
1 polymer ?
#
loop_
_entity_poly.entity_id
_entity_poly.type
_entity_poly.pdbx_seq_one_letter_code
_entity_poly.pdbx_strand_id
1 'polypeptide(L)' 'MSKQGLHDSQDGTLSTCFVRSYAKINLTLDVLGKRGDGYHELATIMQAVDLYDTLCLSTIPE' A
#
# COMPACT_ATOMS: atom_id res chain seq x y z
N MET A 1 14.63 17.46 -10.49
CA MET A 1 13.48 18.40 -10.58
C MET A 1 12.25 17.54 -10.34
N SER A 2 11.57 17.54 -9.19
CA SER A 2 11.22 18.63 -8.28
C SER A 2 11.11 18.05 -6.86
N LYS A 3 11.73 18.71 -5.88
CA LYS A 3 11.52 18.41 -4.46
C LYS A 3 10.10 18.87 -4.10
N GLN A 4 9.19 17.97 -3.78
CA GLN A 4 7.96 18.36 -3.07
C GLN A 4 8.35 18.53 -1.60
N GLY A 5 8.30 19.77 -1.13
CA GLY A 5 8.59 20.13 0.25
C GLY A 5 7.52 19.59 1.20
N LEU A 6 7.95 18.93 2.26
CA LEU A 6 7.20 18.91 3.51
C LEU A 6 7.33 20.30 4.13
N HIS A 7 6.20 20.99 4.30
CA HIS A 7 6.11 22.24 5.02
C HIS A 7 5.50 21.93 6.38
N ASP A 8 6.34 21.53 7.34
CA ASP A 8 5.91 21.37 8.74
C ASP A 8 5.78 22.77 9.36
N SER A 9 4.53 23.24 9.44
CA SER A 9 4.16 24.45 10.19
C SER A 9 3.68 24.00 11.57
N GLN A 10 4.41 24.35 12.63
CA GLN A 10 3.99 24.10 14.01
C GLN A 10 2.83 25.03 14.38
N ASP A 11 1.62 24.51 14.30
CA ASP A 11 0.41 24.97 14.99
C ASP A 11 -0.56 23.77 14.99
N GLY A 12 -1.58 23.74 15.86
CA GLY A 12 -2.56 22.65 16.05
C GLY A 12 -3.43 22.31 14.82
N THR A 13 -2.79 22.05 13.69
CA THR A 13 -3.34 21.81 12.37
C THR A 13 -3.34 20.31 12.14
N LEU A 14 -4.45 19.78 11.61
CA LEU A 14 -4.54 18.40 11.17
C LEU A 14 -3.44 18.17 10.13
N SER A 15 -2.43 17.37 10.46
CA SER A 15 -1.35 17.03 9.53
C SER A 15 -1.90 16.04 8.53
N THR A 16 -1.95 16.44 7.25
CA THR A 16 -2.39 15.59 6.15
C THR A 16 -1.19 15.11 5.33
N CYS A 17 -1.10 13.81 5.06
CA CYS A 17 -0.13 13.24 4.13
C CYS A 17 -0.79 12.36 3.07
N PHE A 18 -0.15 12.27 1.91
CA PHE A 18 -0.60 11.44 0.79
C PHE A 18 0.41 10.34 0.51
N VAL A 19 -0.06 9.10 0.38
CA VAL A 19 0.77 7.93 0.05
C VAL A 19 0.14 7.13 -1.08
N ARG A 20 0.97 6.49 -1.91
CA ARG A 20 0.52 5.62 -3.00
C ARG A 20 0.49 4.17 -2.53
N SER A 21 -0.62 3.48 -2.77
CA SER A 21 -0.79 2.05 -2.53
C SER A 21 -0.83 1.31 -3.87
N TYR A 22 0.33 0.78 -4.28
CA TYR A 22 0.48 0.11 -5.57
C TYR A 22 -0.24 -1.23 -5.62
N ALA A 23 -0.99 -1.45 -6.70
CA ALA A 23 -1.62 -2.73 -6.99
C ALA A 23 -0.57 -3.76 -7.40
N LYS A 24 -0.94 -5.04 -7.27
CA LYS A 24 -0.12 -6.16 -7.72
C LYS A 24 -0.92 -7.08 -8.64
N ILE A 25 -0.19 -7.72 -9.55
CA ILE A 25 -0.66 -8.87 -10.31
C ILE A 25 0.18 -10.09 -9.96
N ASN A 26 -0.41 -11.27 -10.07
CA ASN A 26 0.31 -12.53 -10.03
C ASN A 26 0.61 -12.92 -11.48
N LEU A 27 1.87 -12.88 -11.91
CA LEU A 27 2.26 -13.29 -13.27
C LEU A 27 2.13 -14.81 -13.46
N THR A 28 2.31 -15.55 -12.38
CA THR A 28 2.03 -16.98 -12.27
C THR A 28 1.28 -17.23 -10.96
N LEU A 29 0.47 -18.28 -10.91
CA LEU A 29 -0.17 -18.73 -9.68
C LEU A 29 -0.42 -20.23 -9.76
N ASP A 30 0.27 -20.98 -8.92
CA ASP A 30 0.11 -22.42 -8.75
C ASP A 30 -0.43 -22.71 -7.37
N VAL A 31 -1.44 -23.59 -7.31
CA VAL A 31 -2.02 -24.10 -6.06
C VAL A 31 -1.43 -25.47 -5.79
N LEU A 32 -0.55 -25.58 -4.80
CA LEU A 32 0.19 -26.80 -4.51
C LEU A 32 -0.61 -27.80 -3.67
N GLY A 33 -1.54 -27.30 -2.85
CA GLY A 33 -2.40 -28.16 -2.03
C GLY A 33 -3.16 -27.38 -0.96
N LYS A 34 -4.06 -28.08 -0.29
CA LYS A 34 -4.84 -27.54 0.84
C LYS A 34 -4.10 -27.80 2.17
N ARG A 35 -4.04 -26.78 3.02
CA ARG A 35 -3.43 -26.81 4.35
C ARG A 35 -4.46 -27.17 5.42
N GLY A 36 -3.97 -27.62 6.57
CA GLY A 36 -4.80 -28.01 7.73
C GLY A 36 -5.56 -26.85 8.39
N ASP A 37 -5.17 -25.60 8.12
CA ASP A 37 -5.80 -24.38 8.61
C ASP A 37 -6.90 -23.82 7.69
N GLY A 38 -7.22 -24.53 6.60
CA GLY A 38 -8.26 -24.12 5.65
C GLY A 38 -7.77 -23.27 4.48
N TYR A 39 -6.49 -22.91 4.43
CA TYR A 39 -5.87 -22.18 3.31
C TYR A 39 -5.25 -23.14 2.28
N HIS A 40 -4.66 -22.57 1.23
CA HIS A 40 -3.87 -23.31 0.25
C HIS A 40 -2.40 -22.90 0.30
N GLU A 41 -1.52 -23.85 0.04
CA GLU A 41 -0.14 -23.56 -0.28
C GLU A 41 -0.05 -23.07 -1.73
N LEU A 42 0.57 -21.91 -1.94
CA LEU A 42 0.65 -21.25 -3.25
C LEU A 42 2.10 -20.99 -3.63
N ALA A 43 2.43 -21.19 -4.90
CA ALA A 43 3.65 -20.67 -5.52
C ALA A 43 3.27 -19.61 -6.57
N THR A 44 3.90 -18.44 -6.52
CA THR A 44 3.53 -17.30 -7.39
C THR A 44 4.70 -16.36 -7.60
N ILE A 45 4.76 -15.72 -8.77
CA ILE A 45 5.56 -14.51 -9.01
C ILE A 45 4.63 -13.29 -8.92
N MET A 46 4.79 -12.50 -7.86
CA MET A 46 4.04 -11.26 -7.67
C MET A 46 4.82 -10.07 -8.21
N GLN A 47 4.15 -9.22 -9.00
CA GLN A 47 4.72 -7.99 -9.55
C GLN A 47 3.83 -6.81 -9.18
N ALA A 48 4.40 -5.79 -8.55
CA ALA A 48 3.76 -4.50 -8.39
C ALA A 48 3.67 -3.78 -9.75
N VAL A 49 2.56 -3.09 -10.01
CA VAL A 49 2.35 -2.31 -11.23
C VAL A 49 2.10 -0.85 -10.90
N ASP A 50 2.28 0.04 -11.87
CA ASP A 50 2.10 1.49 -11.70
C ASP A 50 0.64 1.92 -11.49
N LEU A 51 -0.32 0.99 -11.44
CA LEU A 51 -1.67 1.26 -10.99
C LEU A 51 -1.70 1.31 -9.46
N TYR A 52 -2.22 2.40 -8.88
CA TYR A 52 -2.26 2.57 -7.43
C TYR A 52 -3.47 3.38 -6.97
N ASP A 53 -3.87 3.14 -5.72
CA ASP A 53 -4.74 4.04 -4.98
C ASP A 53 -3.92 5.17 -4.34
N THR A 54 -4.52 6.35 -4.18
CA THR A 54 -3.93 7.46 -3.39
C THR A 54 -4.63 7.53 -2.04
N LEU A 55 -3.91 7.19 -0.98
CA LEU A 55 -4.43 7.28 0.38
C LEU A 55 -4.12 8.67 0.95
N CYS A 56 -5.14 9.34 1.46
CA CYS A 56 -5.06 10.59 2.18
C CYS A 56 -5.22 10.29 3.67
N LEU A 57 -4.21 10.61 4.48
CA LEU A 57 -4.21 10.38 5.92
C LEU A 57 -4.18 11.72 6.62
N SER A 58 -5.04 11.91 7.62
CA SER A 58 -5.05 13.10 8.47
C SER A 58 -4.98 12.70 9.93
N THR A 59 -4.20 13.42 10.73
CA THR A 59 -4.30 13.31 12.19
C THR A 59 -5.67 13.81 12.63
N ILE A 60 -6.24 13.20 13.67
CA ILE A 60 -7.40 13.73 14.39
C ILE A 60 -6.92 14.24 15.75
N PRO A 61 -7.55 15.30 16.32
CA PRO A 61 -7.27 15.70 17.69
C PRO A 61 -7.73 14.61 18.67
N GLU A 62 -7.08 14.54 19.84
CA GLU A 62 -7.56 13.73 20.98
C GLU A 62 -8.95 14.17 21.48
#